data_AF-A0A8W8IJ03-F1
#
_entry.id   AF-A0A8W8IJ03-F1
#
_cell.length_a   1.000
_cell.length_b   1.000
_cell.length_c   1.000
_cell.angle_alpha   90.00
_cell.angle_beta   90.00
_cell.angle_gamma   90.00
#
_symmetry.space_group_name_H-M   'P 1'
#
loop_
_entity.id
_entity.type
_entity.pdbx_description
1 polymer ?
#
loop_
_entity_poly.entity_id
_entity_poly.type
_entity_poly.pdbx_seq_one_letter_code
_entity_poly.pdbx_strand_id
1 'polypeptide(L)'
;MIKSPLGWRACCAWTSCVALVLLLLCGAQMVDSKRRENRCMKHYFVHTIEHPTKNCEKKHILLARCKGFCSKSKTEPRVTFSPVLYRPFNYHCKCCRDSLSIMKAVSLNCEGDKPVFATYRYILKCKCRNCNFRRW
;
A
#
# COMPACT_ATOMS: atom_id res chain seq x y z
N MET A 1 -42.05 -18.89 60.41
CA MET A 1 -41.82 -17.75 59.49
C MET A 1 -40.86 -18.20 58.40
N ILE A 2 -41.33 -18.27 57.16
CA ILE A 2 -40.59 -18.79 55.98
C ILE A 2 -39.92 -17.60 55.30
N LYS A 3 -38.61 -17.66 55.05
CA LYS A 3 -37.88 -16.68 54.23
C LYS A 3 -37.13 -17.40 53.10
N SER A 4 -37.63 -17.24 51.88
CA SER A 4 -37.07 -17.74 50.63
C SER A 4 -35.80 -16.96 50.23
N PRO A 5 -34.83 -17.56 49.53
CA PRO A 5 -33.69 -16.85 48.96
C PRO A 5 -34.03 -16.39 47.53
N LEU A 6 -34.24 -15.07 47.36
CA LEU A 6 -34.27 -14.41 46.06
C LEU A 6 -32.92 -13.70 45.87
N GLY A 7 -32.12 -14.10 44.87
CA GLY A 7 -30.93 -13.31 44.55
C GLY A 7 -29.80 -13.93 43.74
N TRP A 8 -29.99 -15.03 43.01
CA TRP A 8 -28.90 -15.67 42.22
C TRP A 8 -29.01 -15.52 40.70
N ARG A 9 -29.91 -14.68 40.18
CA ARG A 9 -30.10 -14.52 38.73
C ARG A 9 -29.44 -13.28 38.10
N ALA A 10 -28.82 -12.40 38.88
CA ALA A 10 -28.28 -11.13 38.35
C ALA A 10 -26.81 -11.21 37.84
N CYS A 11 -26.01 -12.20 38.25
CA CYS A 11 -24.58 -12.24 37.90
C CYS A 11 -24.27 -12.79 36.50
N CYS A 12 -25.13 -13.63 35.91
CA CYS A 12 -24.83 -14.28 34.62
C CYS A 12 -25.11 -13.40 33.39
N ALA A 13 -25.96 -12.38 33.51
CA ALA A 13 -26.30 -11.50 32.39
C ALA A 13 -25.20 -10.46 32.10
N TRP A 14 -24.45 -10.03 33.12
CA TRP A 14 -23.42 -9.00 32.98
C TRP A 14 -22.12 -9.56 32.38
N THR A 15 -21.73 -10.78 32.72
CA THR A 15 -20.53 -11.43 32.16
C THR A 15 -20.69 -11.75 30.67
N SER A 16 -21.89 -12.14 30.23
CA SER A 16 -22.17 -12.43 28.82
C SER A 16 -22.15 -11.18 27.93
N CYS A 17 -22.66 -10.04 28.42
CA CYS A 17 -22.61 -8.77 27.69
C CYS A 17 -21.18 -8.23 27.55
N VAL A 18 -20.37 -8.32 28.62
CA VAL A 18 -18.98 -7.86 28.58
C VAL A 18 -18.14 -8.71 27.62
N ALA A 19 -18.36 -10.03 27.58
CA ALA A 19 -17.69 -10.93 26.63
C ALA A 19 -18.08 -10.65 25.17
N LEU A 20 -19.36 -10.40 24.89
CA LEU A 20 -19.84 -10.02 23.54
C LEU A 20 -19.27 -8.67 23.08
N VAL A 21 -19.19 -7.68 23.97
CA VAL A 21 -18.60 -6.37 23.67
C VAL A 21 -17.09 -6.50 23.41
N LEU A 22 -16.37 -7.29 24.21
CA LEU A 22 -14.94 -7.56 23.99
C LEU A 22 -14.67 -8.29 22.66
N LEU A 23 -15.51 -9.26 22.28
CA LEU A 23 -15.40 -9.96 21.00
C LEU A 23 -15.68 -9.02 19.81
N LEU A 24 -16.68 -8.14 19.91
CA LEU A 24 -16.98 -7.14 18.88
C LEU A 24 -15.85 -6.10 18.74
N LEU A 25 -15.26 -5.65 19.84
CA LEU A 25 -14.11 -4.74 19.84
C LEU A 25 -12.86 -5.41 19.24
N CYS A 26 -12.61 -6.67 19.57
CA CYS A 26 -11.49 -7.43 19.01
C CYS A 26 -11.67 -7.67 17.50
N GLY A 27 -12.88 -8.02 17.06
CA GLY A 27 -13.22 -8.15 15.65
C GLY A 27 -13.06 -6.84 14.86
N ALA A 28 -13.49 -5.72 15.43
CA ALA A 28 -13.32 -4.39 14.82
C ALA A 28 -11.84 -4.00 14.63
N GLN A 29 -10.98 -4.32 15.61
CA GLN A 29 -9.54 -4.07 15.53
C GLN A 29 -8.85 -4.88 14.42
N MET A 30 -9.23 -6.14 14.23
CA MET A 30 -8.65 -6.99 13.19
C MET A 30 -9.02 -6.54 11.76
N VAL A 31 -10.24 -6.04 11.56
CA VAL A 31 -10.71 -5.50 10.27
C VAL A 31 -9.99 -4.21 9.91
N ASP A 32 -9.75 -3.32 10.87
CA ASP A 32 -9.00 -2.07 10.62
C ASP A 32 -7.56 -2.38 10.19
N SER A 33 -6.88 -3.32 10.85
CA SER A 33 -5.49 -3.69 10.54
C SER A 33 -5.30 -4.13 9.07
N LYS A 34 -6.13 -5.08 8.58
CA LYS A 34 -6.10 -5.53 7.17
C LYS A 34 -6.44 -4.41 6.19
N ARG A 35 -7.36 -3.50 6.56
CA ARG A 35 -7.73 -2.37 5.72
C ARG A 35 -6.60 -1.34 5.62
N ARG A 36 -5.82 -1.15 6.69
CA ARG A 36 -4.65 -0.25 6.68
C ARG A 36 -3.52 -0.79 5.81
N GLU A 37 -3.26 -2.10 5.87
CA GLU A 37 -2.21 -2.77 5.09
C GLU A 37 -2.42 -2.65 3.57
N ASN A 38 -3.68 -2.60 3.14
CA ASN A 38 -4.04 -2.49 1.74
C ASN A 38 -3.98 -1.05 1.18
N ARG A 39 -3.72 -0.02 1.98
CA ARG A 39 -3.63 1.36 1.46
C ARG A 39 -2.29 1.59 0.78
N CYS A 40 -2.27 2.51 -0.19
CA CYS A 40 -1.03 2.95 -0.82
C CYS A 40 0.00 3.42 0.22
N MET A 41 1.10 2.67 0.36
CA MET A 41 2.17 2.97 1.30
C MET A 41 3.56 2.58 0.75
N LYS A 42 4.59 3.00 1.48
CA LYS A 42 5.98 2.72 1.17
C LYS A 42 6.41 1.43 1.88
N HIS A 43 6.97 0.49 1.13
CA HIS A 43 7.53 -0.75 1.65
C HIS A 43 9.04 -0.81 1.38
N TYR A 44 9.80 -1.17 2.40
CA TYR A 44 11.23 -1.41 2.27
C TYR A 44 11.49 -2.86 1.83
N PHE A 45 12.54 -3.05 1.06
CA PHE A 45 13.04 -4.38 0.69
C PHE A 45 14.54 -4.30 0.40
N VAL A 46 15.25 -5.39 0.63
CA VAL A 46 16.66 -5.52 0.25
C VAL A 46 16.73 -5.99 -1.18
N HIS A 47 17.61 -5.38 -1.97
CA HIS A 47 17.88 -5.77 -3.34
C HIS A 47 19.38 -5.93 -3.55
N THR A 48 19.76 -6.95 -4.30
CA THR A 48 21.15 -7.18 -4.70
C THR A 48 21.37 -6.49 -6.04
N ILE A 49 22.27 -5.51 -6.07
CA ILE A 49 22.75 -4.91 -7.30
C ILE A 49 23.91 -5.75 -7.80
N GLU A 50 23.79 -6.20 -9.04
CA GLU A 50 24.82 -6.89 -9.81
C GLU A 50 24.93 -6.24 -11.19
N HIS A 51 26.14 -6.19 -11.74
CA HIS A 51 26.36 -5.69 -13.08
C HIS A 51 25.86 -6.74 -14.09
N PRO A 52 25.08 -6.37 -15.13
CA PRO A 52 24.42 -7.35 -16.00
C PRO A 52 25.37 -8.20 -16.86
N THR A 53 26.54 -7.67 -17.21
CA THR A 53 27.50 -8.35 -18.10
C THR A 53 28.91 -8.56 -17.54
N LYS A 54 29.45 -7.62 -16.75
CA LYS A 54 30.78 -7.70 -16.14
C LYS A 54 30.76 -8.45 -14.81
N ASN A 55 31.85 -9.17 -14.52
CA ASN A 55 32.07 -9.77 -13.21
C ASN A 55 32.46 -8.68 -12.19
N CYS A 56 31.49 -8.30 -11.37
CA CYS A 56 31.65 -7.28 -10.35
C CYS A 56 31.13 -7.78 -9.00
N GLU A 57 31.66 -7.21 -7.93
CA GLU A 57 31.18 -7.44 -6.57
C GLU A 57 29.67 -7.14 -6.47
N LYS A 58 28.90 -8.07 -5.90
CA LYS A 58 27.47 -7.88 -5.65
C LYS A 58 27.27 -7.04 -4.39
N LYS A 59 26.37 -6.06 -4.45
CA LYS A 59 26.04 -5.23 -3.28
C LYS A 59 24.58 -5.31 -2.89
N HIS A 60 24.33 -5.62 -1.62
CA HIS A 60 22.99 -5.57 -1.04
C HIS A 60 22.68 -4.14 -0.59
N ILE A 61 21.58 -3.60 -1.10
CA ILE A 61 21.13 -2.25 -0.74
C ILE A 61 19.67 -2.27 -0.27
N LEU A 62 19.34 -1.37 0.66
CA LEU A 62 17.96 -1.15 1.09
C LEU A 62 17.26 -0.24 0.08
N LEU A 63 16.23 -0.75 -0.58
CA LEU A 63 15.36 -0.03 -1.49
C LEU A 63 13.97 0.15 -0.90
N ALA A 64 13.20 1.04 -1.53
CA ALA A 64 11.81 1.28 -1.20
C ALA A 64 10.95 1.23 -2.46
N ARG A 65 9.75 0.66 -2.34
CA ARG A 65 8.73 0.62 -3.39
C ARG A 65 7.38 1.11 -2.86
N CYS A 66 6.56 1.69 -3.73
CA CYS A 66 5.17 2.01 -3.41
C CYS A 66 4.27 0.84 -3.78
N LYS A 67 3.45 0.37 -2.83
CA LYS A 67 2.48 -0.71 -3.05
C LYS A 67 1.20 -0.41 -2.26
N GLY A 68 0.08 -0.89 -2.77
CA GLY A 68 -1.23 -0.78 -2.14
C GLY A 68 -2.28 -0.23 -3.11
N PHE A 69 -3.50 -0.14 -2.61
CA PHE A 69 -4.67 0.23 -3.37
C PHE A 69 -4.99 1.72 -3.17
N CYS A 70 -5.42 2.35 -4.26
CA CYS A 70 -5.99 3.69 -4.28
C CYS A 70 -7.52 3.61 -4.45
N SER A 71 -8.18 4.77 -4.49
CA SER A 71 -9.62 4.84 -4.77
C SER A 71 -10.00 4.04 -6.02
N LYS A 72 -11.17 3.40 -5.99
CA LYS A 72 -11.71 2.61 -7.12
C LYS A 72 -11.67 3.44 -8.41
N SER A 73 -11.26 2.80 -9.50
CA SER A 73 -11.31 3.40 -10.83
C SER A 73 -12.76 3.47 -11.33
N LYS A 74 -13.07 4.53 -12.07
CA LYS A 74 -14.38 4.74 -12.68
C LYS A 74 -14.21 5.21 -14.14
N THR A 75 -15.09 4.74 -15.01
CA THR A 75 -15.19 5.19 -16.39
C THR A 75 -16.61 5.65 -16.62
N GLU A 76 -16.80 6.89 -17.06
CA GLU A 76 -18.12 7.47 -17.31
C GLU A 76 -18.25 7.83 -18.78
N PRO A 77 -19.39 7.51 -19.45
CA PRO A 77 -19.62 7.93 -20.81
C PRO A 77 -19.82 9.45 -20.89
N ARG A 78 -19.37 10.05 -21.98
CA ARG A 78 -19.63 11.45 -22.30
C ARG A 78 -20.70 11.53 -23.37
N VAL A 79 -21.76 12.29 -23.10
CA VAL A 79 -22.81 12.59 -24.07
C VAL A 79 -22.51 13.94 -24.70
N THR A 80 -22.48 13.99 -26.02
CA THR A 80 -22.29 15.22 -26.80
C THR A 80 -23.20 15.22 -28.01
N PHE A 81 -23.63 16.41 -28.42
CA PHE A 81 -24.40 16.61 -29.66
C PHE A 81 -23.51 16.97 -30.85
N SER A 82 -22.19 17.10 -30.63
CA SER A 82 -21.23 17.27 -31.72
C SER A 82 -21.19 16.01 -32.60
N PRO A 83 -21.08 16.15 -33.93
CA PRO A 83 -21.04 15.00 -34.85
C PRO A 83 -19.80 14.11 -34.64
N VAL A 84 -18.77 14.62 -33.97
CA VAL A 84 -17.55 13.88 -33.64
C VAL A 84 -17.35 13.86 -32.13
N LEU A 85 -17.30 12.65 -31.55
CA LEU A 85 -17.07 12.44 -30.13
C LEU A 85 -15.57 12.19 -29.85
N TYR A 86 -14.85 13.26 -29.54
CA TYR A 86 -13.46 13.16 -29.08
C TYR A 86 -13.40 12.74 -27.60
N ARG A 87 -12.65 11.66 -27.32
CA ARG A 87 -12.51 11.02 -25.99
C ARG A 87 -13.89 10.67 -25.40
N PRO A 88 -14.50 9.55 -25.81
CA PRO A 88 -15.88 9.19 -25.44
C PRO A 88 -16.13 8.95 -23.96
N PHE A 89 -15.07 8.83 -23.15
CA PHE A 89 -15.17 8.51 -21.73
C PHE A 89 -14.37 9.47 -20.86
N ASN A 90 -14.88 9.75 -19.66
CA ASN A 90 -14.15 10.33 -18.55
C ASN A 90 -13.57 9.19 -17.71
N TYR A 91 -12.25 9.06 -17.73
CA TYR A 91 -11.53 8.06 -16.94
C TYR A 91 -11.04 8.66 -15.63
N HIS A 92 -11.49 8.09 -14.51
CA HIS A 92 -10.99 8.37 -13.17
C HIS A 92 -10.19 7.17 -12.67
N CYS A 93 -8.87 7.32 -12.58
CA CYS A 93 -7.97 6.26 -12.13
C CYS A 93 -6.88 6.86 -11.28
N LYS A 94 -6.53 6.18 -10.17
CA LYS A 94 -5.39 6.55 -9.33
C LYS A 94 -4.45 5.36 -9.14
N CYS A 95 -3.17 5.56 -9.36
CA CYS A 95 -2.11 4.58 -9.07
C CYS A 95 -1.35 4.97 -7.81
N CYS A 96 -0.94 3.98 -7.03
CA CYS A 96 0.04 4.17 -5.95
C CYS A 96 1.44 4.34 -6.56
N ARG A 97 1.99 5.56 -6.51
CA ARG A 97 3.29 5.89 -7.11
C ARG A 97 4.14 6.74 -6.15
N ASP A 98 5.41 6.90 -6.49
CA ASP A 98 6.28 7.80 -5.76
C ASP A 98 5.78 9.24 -5.89
N SER A 99 5.83 9.96 -4.77
CA SER A 99 5.56 11.40 -4.73
C SER A 99 6.83 12.21 -4.57
N LEU A 100 7.85 11.62 -3.93
CA LEU A 100 9.15 12.20 -3.72
C LEU A 100 10.19 11.09 -3.76
N SER A 101 11.23 11.28 -4.56
CA SER A 101 12.37 10.37 -4.67
C SER A 101 13.66 11.16 -4.83
N ILE A 102 14.77 10.60 -4.36
CA ILE A 102 16.11 11.18 -4.49
C ILE A 102 16.97 10.27 -5.36
N MET A 103 17.85 10.85 -6.17
CA MET A 103 18.83 10.08 -6.94
C MET A 103 19.97 9.62 -6.03
N LYS A 104 20.35 8.35 -6.14
CA LYS A 104 21.49 7.75 -5.43
C LYS A 104 22.38 7.02 -6.42
N ALA A 105 23.64 6.83 -6.04
CA ALA A 105 24.61 6.04 -6.78
C ALA A 105 25.28 5.05 -5.85
N VAL A 106 25.63 3.87 -6.37
CA VAL A 106 26.48 2.89 -5.70
C VAL A 106 27.65 2.55 -6.61
N SER A 107 28.86 2.51 -6.04
CA SER A 107 30.06 2.05 -6.74
C SER A 107 30.19 0.53 -6.59
N LEU A 108 30.43 -0.17 -7.69
CA LEU A 108 30.76 -1.58 -7.76
C LEU A 108 32.21 -1.72 -8.19
N ASN A 109 32.94 -2.60 -7.52
CA ASN A 109 34.29 -2.97 -7.91
C ASN A 109 34.20 -4.17 -8.87
N CYS A 110 34.87 -4.08 -10.00
CA CYS A 110 34.87 -5.13 -11.03
C CYS A 110 36.28 -5.68 -11.22
N GLU A 111 36.40 -6.93 -11.64
CA GLU A 111 37.70 -7.56 -11.90
C GLU A 111 38.45 -6.82 -13.01
N GLY A 112 39.68 -6.37 -12.73
CA GLY A 112 40.57 -5.74 -13.72
C GLY A 112 40.19 -4.33 -14.20
N ASP A 113 39.08 -3.77 -13.71
CA ASP A 113 38.49 -2.53 -14.23
C ASP A 113 38.40 -1.42 -13.17
N LYS A 114 38.26 -0.18 -13.64
CA LYS A 114 37.88 0.97 -12.78
C LYS A 114 36.49 0.75 -12.15
N PRO A 115 36.22 1.31 -10.96
CA PRO A 115 34.91 1.18 -10.33
C PRO A 115 33.79 1.68 -11.25
N VAL A 116 32.70 0.91 -11.29
CA VAL A 116 31.51 1.23 -12.09
C VAL A 116 30.39 1.73 -11.18
N PHE A 117 29.67 2.76 -11.59
CA PHE A 117 28.60 3.35 -10.80
C PHE A 117 27.21 2.95 -11.32
N ALA A 118 26.39 2.34 -10.46
CA ALA A 118 24.98 2.12 -10.72
C ALA A 118 24.16 3.23 -10.05
N THR A 119 23.28 3.88 -10.82
CA THR A 119 22.39 4.93 -10.30
C THR A 119 20.96 4.41 -10.15
N TYR A 120 20.26 4.88 -9.12
CA TYR A 120 18.88 4.51 -8.85
C TYR A 120 18.11 5.64 -8.15
N ARG A 121 16.78 5.55 -8.15
CA ARG A 121 15.90 6.47 -7.41
C ARG A 121 15.45 5.83 -6.11
N TYR A 122 15.78 6.45 -4.99
CA TYR A 122 15.32 6.03 -3.67
C TYR A 122 14.02 6.76 -3.30
N ILE A 123 12.94 6.01 -3.10
CA ILE A 123 11.60 6.55 -2.83
C ILE A 123 11.49 7.00 -1.37
N LEU A 124 11.16 8.28 -1.16
CA LEU A 124 10.98 8.86 0.18
C LEU A 124 9.52 8.81 0.62
N LYS A 125 8.59 9.14 -0.29
CA LYS A 125 7.14 9.22 -0.01
C LYS A 125 6.33 8.64 -1.17
N CYS A 126 5.23 7.96 -0.84
CA CYS A 126 4.26 7.42 -1.79
C CYS A 126 2.94 8.18 -1.71
N LYS A 127 2.22 8.31 -2.83
CA LYS A 127 0.90 8.93 -2.89
C LYS A 127 0.08 8.35 -4.04
N CYS A 128 -1.25 8.36 -3.88
CA CYS A 128 -2.17 8.10 -4.99
C CYS A 128 -2.16 9.28 -5.97
N ARG A 129 -1.73 9.03 -7.21
CA ARG A 129 -1.68 10.01 -8.31
C ARG A 129 -2.57 9.56 -9.46
N ASN A 130 -3.10 10.51 -10.23
CA ASN A 130 -3.92 10.20 -11.39
C ASN A 130 -3.12 9.37 -12.41
N CYS A 131 -3.79 8.41 -13.03
CA CYS A 131 -3.21 7.61 -14.10
C CYS A 131 -2.99 8.51 -15.32
N ASN A 132 -1.78 8.50 -15.89
CA ASN A 132 -1.49 9.21 -17.12
C ASN A 132 -1.94 8.34 -18.31
N PHE A 133 -3.15 8.57 -18.82
CA PHE A 133 -3.62 8.00 -20.09
C PHE A 133 -3.10 8.79 -21.31
N ARG A 134 -1.89 9.35 -21.22
CA ARG A 134 -1.23 9.98 -22.38
C ARG A 134 -0.41 8.92 -23.12
N ARG A 135 -1.09 8.17 -23.96
CA ARG A 135 -0.54 7.45 -25.09
C ARG A 135 -1.71 7.16 -25.99
N TRP A 136 -1.79 7.88 -27.10
CA TRP A 136 -2.27 7.57 -28.46
C TRP A 136 -2.50 8.93 -29.11
#